data_AF-A0A0M9X570-F1
#
_entry.id   AF-A0A0M9X570-F1
#
_cell.length_a   1.000
_cell.length_b   1.000
_cell.length_c   1.000
_cell.angle_alpha   90.00
_cell.angle_beta   90.00
_cell.angle_gamma   90.00
#
_symmetry.space_group_name_H-M   'P 1'
#
loop_
_entity.id
_entity.type
_entity.pdbx_description
1 polymer ?
#
loop_
_entity_poly.entity_id
_entity_poly.type
_entity_poly.pdbx_seq_one_letter_code
_entity_poly.pdbx_strand_id
1 'polypeptide(L)'
;TPLRYKAVVVDGAGRTASDTAATTAGQPPAPEKPTAKRHHAVVHHRRADGDYDGLLLRTADGTTARFAGRDAYGAFAWITPGPGAGAIRFTVEKDGVPDGPERVLDVAVSGEVWTEQNNTTVLKARPESAYPPRDGTKAVLHYHRPDGDYEGWGLHTWTGSADPPEWNDPVLPVREDPFGLVFEVPLNDGAASLSYILHKGQEKDIPDDEALDFSLYGHEVWRVAGDPTYLTPSPGGAFGLDLRAAEATWIGDDTVVWTGEGSGVASQQLVYATEGDLTIENGALTDEGQWLRLVPTELTEAQRSRYPQYAQASAFRVDPRDRDRVGQALRARLIATQRADNGALLGATGVRIEDTRPEGTGK
;
A
#
# COMPACT_ATOMS: atom_id res chain seq x y z
N THR A 1 38.83 3.91 -3.31
CA THR A 1 39.84 4.98 -3.11
C THR A 1 40.93 4.52 -2.14
N PRO A 2 42.22 4.61 -2.48
CA PRO A 2 43.31 4.27 -1.56
C PRO A 2 43.39 5.27 -0.41
N LEU A 3 43.50 4.77 0.82
CA LEU A 3 43.63 5.52 2.06
C LEU A 3 44.98 5.19 2.68
N ARG A 4 45.68 6.23 3.16
CA ARG A 4 46.97 6.09 3.85
C ARG A 4 46.89 6.83 5.18
N TYR A 5 47.27 6.14 6.25
CA TYR A 5 47.33 6.68 7.60
C TYR A 5 48.78 6.76 8.04
N LYS A 6 49.13 7.80 8.79
CA LYS A 6 50.42 7.91 9.50
C LYS A 6 50.12 8.13 10.97
N ALA A 7 50.49 7.18 11.82
CA ALA A 7 50.47 7.36 13.26
C ALA A 7 51.79 8.00 13.68
N VAL A 8 51.74 9.03 14.52
CA VAL A 8 52.93 9.68 15.10
C VAL A 8 52.79 9.67 16.62
N VAL A 9 53.80 9.18 17.31
CA VAL A 9 53.89 9.19 18.78
C VAL A 9 55.03 10.11 19.17
N VAL A 10 54.83 10.91 20.23
CA VAL A 10 55.85 11.78 20.82
C VAL A 10 56.04 11.37 22.28
N ASP A 11 57.27 11.16 22.72
CA ASP A 11 57.56 10.82 24.12
C ASP A 11 57.74 12.06 25.01
N GLY A 12 57.87 11.85 26.33
CA GLY A 12 58.05 12.91 27.31
C GLY A 12 59.36 13.70 27.20
N ALA A 13 60.30 13.25 26.35
CA ALA A 13 61.54 13.96 26.02
C ALA A 13 61.46 14.68 24.65
N GLY A 14 60.29 14.67 23.99
CA GLY A 14 60.07 15.31 22.69
C GLY A 14 60.55 14.51 21.48
N ARG A 15 60.94 13.24 21.64
CA ARG A 15 61.32 12.38 20.51
C ARG A 15 60.07 11.86 19.81
N THR A 16 60.11 11.84 18.49
CA THR A 16 58.99 11.37 17.67
C THR A 16 59.30 10.01 17.02
N ALA A 17 58.30 9.13 16.97
CA ALA A 17 58.31 7.93 16.16
C ALA A 17 57.03 7.92 15.31
N SER A 18 57.09 7.35 14.11
CA SER A 18 55.90 7.24 13.28
C SER A 18 55.87 5.96 12.49
N ASP A 19 54.66 5.47 12.23
CA ASP A 19 54.40 4.33 11.35
C ASP A 19 53.29 4.66 10.36
N THR A 20 53.24 3.93 9.24
CA THR A 20 52.24 4.14 8.19
C THR A 20 51.49 2.87 7.86
N ALA A 21 50.17 2.99 7.68
CA ALA A 21 49.32 1.92 7.19
C ALA A 21 48.55 2.37 5.94
N ALA A 22 48.20 1.45 5.06
CA ALA A 22 47.35 1.73 3.91
C ALA A 22 46.20 0.74 3.82
N THR A 23 45.05 1.21 3.36
CA THR A 23 43.88 0.41 3.00
C THR A 23 43.25 0.99 1.73
N THR A 24 42.23 0.33 1.21
CA THR A 24 41.43 0.82 0.09
C THR A 24 39.97 0.84 0.51
N ALA A 25 39.33 2.00 0.43
CA ALA A 25 37.88 2.06 0.49
C ALA A 25 37.31 1.39 -0.77
N GLY A 26 36.49 0.35 -0.57
CA GLY A 26 35.72 -0.30 -1.63
C GLY A 26 34.69 0.65 -2.24
N GLN A 27 34.15 0.29 -3.40
CA GLN A 27 33.00 0.99 -3.96
C GLN A 27 31.82 0.77 -3.01
N PRO A 28 31.09 1.83 -2.59
CA PRO A 28 29.83 1.64 -1.86
C PRO A 28 28.92 0.73 -2.70
N PRO A 29 28.17 -0.20 -2.08
CA PRO A 29 27.17 -0.95 -2.82
C PRO A 29 26.24 0.02 -3.55
N ALA A 30 25.74 -0.39 -4.72
CA ALA A 30 24.74 0.40 -5.41
C ALA A 30 23.56 0.64 -4.46
N PRO A 31 22.95 1.84 -4.46
CA PRO A 31 21.79 2.10 -3.63
C PRO A 31 20.69 1.10 -3.97
N GLU A 32 20.10 0.48 -2.94
CA GLU A 32 19.00 -0.45 -3.13
C GLU A 32 17.79 0.27 -3.72
N LYS A 33 17.07 -0.41 -4.62
CA LYS A 33 15.82 0.12 -5.16
C LYS A 33 14.79 0.18 -4.04
N PRO A 34 14.01 1.27 -3.92
CA PRO A 34 12.95 1.36 -2.93
C PRO A 34 11.96 0.21 -3.09
N THR A 35 11.73 -0.52 -2.01
CA THR A 35 10.69 -1.55 -1.91
C THR A 35 9.69 -1.15 -0.84
N ALA A 36 8.45 -1.58 -1.03
CA ALA A 36 7.39 -1.21 -0.12
C ALA A 36 7.56 -2.01 1.18
N LYS A 37 7.89 -1.32 2.28
CA LYS A 37 8.06 -1.96 3.59
C LYS A 37 6.70 -2.45 4.10
N ARG A 38 6.64 -3.73 4.48
CA ARG A 38 5.46 -4.38 5.05
C ARG A 38 5.74 -4.79 6.48
N HIS A 39 5.12 -4.11 7.43
CA HIS A 39 5.22 -4.42 8.85
C HIS A 39 4.33 -5.61 9.23
N HIS A 40 3.21 -5.75 8.51
CA HIS A 40 2.24 -6.81 8.66
C HIS A 40 1.99 -7.52 7.33
N ALA A 41 1.61 -8.78 7.42
CA ALA A 41 0.94 -9.51 6.35
C ALA A 41 -0.50 -9.78 6.77
N VAL A 42 -1.46 -9.23 6.03
CA VAL A 42 -2.90 -9.31 6.36
C VAL A 42 -3.62 -10.27 5.41
N VAL A 43 -4.38 -11.20 5.97
CA VAL A 43 -5.22 -12.14 5.21
C VAL A 43 -6.67 -11.83 5.50
N HIS A 44 -7.35 -11.27 4.51
CA HIS A 44 -8.80 -11.10 4.49
C HIS A 44 -9.47 -12.38 3.99
N HIS A 45 -10.52 -12.81 4.66
CA HIS A 45 -11.22 -14.05 4.36
C HIS A 45 -12.73 -13.85 4.40
N ARG A 46 -13.38 -14.17 3.29
CA ARG A 46 -14.84 -14.11 3.14
C ARG A 46 -15.43 -15.50 3.18
N ARG A 47 -16.48 -15.65 3.99
CA ARG A 47 -17.31 -16.85 4.04
C ARG A 47 -18.72 -16.52 3.58
N ALA A 48 -19.35 -17.45 2.87
CA ALA A 48 -20.70 -17.25 2.34
C ALA A 48 -21.77 -17.20 3.44
N ASP A 49 -21.53 -17.88 4.57
CA ASP A 49 -22.44 -17.92 5.72
C ASP A 49 -22.23 -16.77 6.71
N GLY A 50 -21.16 -15.98 6.56
CA GLY A 50 -20.79 -14.90 7.48
C GLY A 50 -20.33 -15.37 8.87
N ASP A 51 -20.14 -16.68 9.08
CA ASP A 51 -19.75 -17.25 10.36
C ASP A 51 -18.22 -17.37 10.48
N TYR A 52 -17.63 -16.35 11.10
CA TYR A 52 -16.19 -16.24 11.29
C TYR A 52 -15.70 -16.77 12.64
N ASP A 53 -16.58 -17.31 13.50
CA ASP A 53 -16.18 -17.84 14.79
C ASP A 53 -15.33 -19.10 14.61
N GLY A 54 -14.31 -19.27 15.46
CA GLY A 54 -13.39 -20.40 15.34
C GLY A 54 -12.40 -20.33 14.17
N LEU A 55 -12.38 -19.22 13.40
CA LEU A 55 -11.39 -19.04 12.34
C LEU A 55 -9.99 -18.76 12.88
N LEU A 56 -9.01 -19.45 12.30
CA LEU A 56 -7.59 -19.33 12.60
C LEU A 56 -6.77 -19.34 11.30
N LEU A 57 -5.87 -18.38 11.17
CA LEU A 57 -4.81 -18.42 10.18
C LEU A 57 -3.68 -19.29 10.72
N ARG A 58 -3.20 -20.26 9.94
CA ARG A 58 -2.01 -21.06 10.25
C ARG A 58 -1.01 -20.97 9.10
N THR A 59 0.22 -20.56 9.39
CA THR A 59 1.32 -20.58 8.43
C THR A 59 2.06 -21.91 8.46
N ALA A 60 2.79 -22.22 7.38
CA ALA A 60 3.56 -23.45 7.26
C ALA A 60 4.69 -23.59 8.29
N ASP A 61 5.16 -22.49 8.89
CA ASP A 61 6.14 -22.48 9.98
C ASP A 61 5.50 -22.69 11.38
N GLY A 62 4.17 -22.83 11.43
CA GLY A 62 3.42 -23.06 12.66
C GLY A 62 2.92 -21.80 13.37
N THR A 63 3.22 -20.60 12.85
CA THR A 63 2.64 -19.35 13.36
C THR A 63 1.12 -19.37 13.18
N THR A 64 0.40 -18.86 14.17
CA THR A 64 -1.06 -18.77 14.12
C THR A 64 -1.55 -17.38 14.46
N ALA A 65 -2.62 -16.93 13.78
CA ALA A 65 -3.30 -15.68 14.09
C ALA A 65 -4.81 -15.86 14.08
N ARG A 66 -5.50 -15.21 15.02
CA ARG A 66 -6.96 -15.19 15.05
C ARG A 66 -7.48 -14.19 14.01
N PHE A 67 -8.63 -14.50 13.43
CA PHE A 67 -9.38 -13.57 12.60
C PHE A 67 -10.11 -12.55 13.48
N ALA A 68 -9.33 -11.63 14.06
CA ALA A 68 -9.80 -10.61 15.00
C ALA A 68 -10.27 -9.32 14.31
N GLY A 69 -9.94 -9.10 13.04
CA GLY A 69 -10.40 -7.95 12.28
C GLY A 69 -11.72 -8.18 11.55
N ARG A 70 -12.48 -7.11 11.30
CA ARG A 70 -13.65 -7.11 10.42
C ARG A 70 -13.59 -5.91 9.49
N ASP A 71 -13.89 -6.12 8.22
CA ASP A 71 -14.10 -5.06 7.24
C ASP A 71 -15.29 -5.40 6.32
N ALA A 72 -15.53 -4.61 5.28
CA ALA A 72 -16.63 -4.87 4.35
C ALA A 72 -16.49 -6.18 3.55
N TYR A 73 -15.27 -6.72 3.40
CA TYR A 73 -15.03 -7.97 2.68
C TYR A 73 -15.33 -9.20 3.55
N GLY A 74 -14.91 -9.16 4.82
CA GLY A 74 -15.12 -10.25 5.76
C GLY A 74 -14.32 -10.12 7.04
N ALA A 75 -13.80 -11.24 7.54
CA ALA A 75 -12.88 -11.23 8.67
C ALA A 75 -11.44 -11.19 8.18
N PHE A 76 -10.55 -10.57 8.96
CA PHE A 76 -9.13 -10.62 8.66
C PHE A 76 -8.28 -10.98 9.88
N ALA A 77 -7.14 -11.62 9.59
CA ALA A 77 -6.07 -11.92 10.52
C ALA A 77 -4.78 -11.29 10.01
N TRP A 78 -3.84 -11.04 10.92
CA TRP A 78 -2.53 -10.52 10.56
C TRP A 78 -1.42 -11.23 11.32
N ILE A 79 -0.24 -11.23 10.72
CA ILE A 79 1.01 -11.71 11.30
C ILE A 79 2.11 -10.70 11.03
N THR A 80 3.11 -10.65 11.90
CA THR A 80 4.34 -9.90 11.67
C THR A 80 5.34 -10.78 10.92
N PRO A 81 5.68 -10.47 9.66
CA PRO A 81 6.66 -11.25 8.92
C PRO A 81 8.05 -11.15 9.57
N GLY A 82 8.81 -12.25 9.55
CA GLY A 82 10.21 -12.23 9.97
C GLY A 82 11.08 -11.32 9.06
N PRO A 83 12.25 -10.87 9.53
CA PRO A 83 13.16 -10.07 8.71
C PRO A 83 13.51 -10.78 7.39
N GLY A 84 13.33 -10.09 6.26
CA GLY A 84 13.60 -10.66 4.93
C GLY A 84 12.61 -11.74 4.50
N ALA A 85 11.44 -11.85 5.14
CA ALA A 85 10.38 -12.73 4.70
C ALA A 85 9.99 -12.46 3.24
N GLY A 86 9.76 -13.53 2.47
CA GLY A 86 9.20 -13.50 1.12
C GLY A 86 7.84 -14.17 1.10
N ALA A 87 7.74 -15.30 0.41
CA ALA A 87 6.51 -16.10 0.37
C ALA A 87 6.18 -16.76 1.72
N ILE A 88 5.02 -16.40 2.28
CA ILE A 88 4.38 -17.03 3.44
C ILE A 88 3.31 -17.98 2.92
N ARG A 89 3.47 -19.28 3.21
CA ARG A 89 2.44 -20.28 2.95
C ARG A 89 1.50 -20.38 4.15
N PHE A 90 0.20 -20.39 3.90
CA PHE A 90 -0.81 -20.37 4.94
C PHE A 90 -2.06 -21.17 4.57
N THR A 91 -2.78 -21.62 5.61
CA THR A 91 -4.12 -22.19 5.54
C THR A 91 -5.03 -21.42 6.48
N VAL A 92 -6.29 -21.22 6.08
CA VAL A 92 -7.35 -20.75 6.99
C VAL A 92 -8.06 -21.99 7.51
N GLU A 93 -8.18 -22.12 8.81
CA GLU A 93 -8.86 -23.23 9.50
C GLU A 93 -10.10 -22.71 10.22
N LYS A 94 -11.21 -23.45 10.19
CA LYS A 94 -12.35 -23.27 11.09
C LYS A 94 -12.42 -24.44 12.05
N ASP A 95 -12.33 -24.17 13.35
CA ASP A 95 -12.38 -25.20 14.40
C ASP A 95 -11.37 -26.35 14.20
N GLY A 96 -10.19 -26.03 13.66
CA GLY A 96 -9.12 -26.99 13.37
C GLY A 96 -9.28 -27.75 12.05
N VAL A 97 -10.32 -27.46 11.26
CA VAL A 97 -10.53 -28.04 9.92
C VAL A 97 -10.17 -26.99 8.86
N PRO A 98 -9.38 -27.32 7.82
CA PRO A 98 -9.08 -26.39 6.73
C PRO A 98 -10.35 -25.86 6.05
N ASP A 99 -10.49 -24.54 5.97
CA ASP A 99 -11.57 -23.81 5.29
C ASP A 99 -11.18 -23.42 3.85
N GLY A 100 -10.40 -24.31 3.24
CA GLY A 100 -9.82 -24.15 1.91
C GLY A 100 -8.42 -24.76 1.80
N PRO A 101 -7.87 -24.79 0.58
CA PRO A 101 -6.52 -25.28 0.34
C PRO A 101 -5.45 -24.34 0.90
N GLU A 102 -4.21 -24.83 1.00
CA GLU A 102 -3.04 -23.99 1.29
C GLU A 102 -2.87 -22.93 0.19
N ARG A 103 -2.53 -21.70 0.61
CA ARG A 103 -2.34 -20.51 -0.24
C ARG A 103 -1.02 -19.84 0.09
N VAL A 104 -0.64 -18.86 -0.72
CA VAL A 104 0.63 -18.13 -0.58
C VAL A 104 0.37 -16.64 -0.61
N LEU A 105 0.96 -15.93 0.35
CA LEU A 105 1.11 -14.48 0.37
C LEU A 105 2.60 -14.17 0.23
N ASP A 106 2.99 -13.45 -0.81
CA ASP A 106 4.36 -12.96 -0.96
C ASP A 106 4.44 -11.51 -0.48
N VAL A 107 5.09 -11.27 0.66
CA VAL A 107 5.14 -9.95 1.29
C VAL A 107 5.96 -8.94 0.49
N ALA A 108 6.85 -9.42 -0.39
CA ALA A 108 7.57 -8.57 -1.33
C ALA A 108 6.66 -8.04 -2.45
N VAL A 109 5.49 -8.69 -2.65
CA VAL A 109 4.53 -8.35 -3.70
C VAL A 109 3.31 -7.61 -3.15
N SER A 110 2.75 -8.05 -2.02
CA SER A 110 1.60 -7.39 -1.39
C SER A 110 1.66 -7.49 0.13
N GLY A 111 1.24 -6.43 0.83
CA GLY A 111 1.08 -6.45 2.29
C GLY A 111 -0.20 -7.15 2.75
N GLU A 112 -1.19 -7.27 1.86
CA GLU A 112 -2.47 -7.91 2.18
C GLU A 112 -3.05 -8.69 1.01
N VAL A 113 -3.86 -9.71 1.31
CA VAL A 113 -4.53 -10.56 0.32
C VAL A 113 -5.96 -10.86 0.71
N TRP A 114 -6.79 -11.14 -0.29
CA TRP A 114 -8.19 -11.53 -0.11
C TRP A 114 -8.43 -12.95 -0.60
N THR A 115 -9.09 -13.74 0.24
CA THR A 115 -9.38 -15.15 0.02
C THR A 115 -10.84 -15.45 0.30
N GLU A 116 -11.32 -16.58 -0.20
CA GLU A 116 -12.69 -17.05 0.04
C GLU A 116 -12.68 -18.49 0.52
N GLN A 117 -13.70 -18.84 1.30
CA GLN A 117 -13.96 -20.20 1.72
C GLN A 117 -13.92 -21.17 0.54
N ASN A 118 -13.24 -22.31 0.72
CA ASN A 118 -13.16 -23.39 -0.27
C ASN A 118 -12.62 -22.99 -1.66
N ASN A 119 -11.90 -21.86 -1.76
CA ASN A 119 -11.38 -21.33 -3.03
C ASN A 119 -9.84 -21.31 -3.04
N THR A 120 -9.19 -21.60 -4.17
CA THR A 120 -7.73 -21.47 -4.33
C THR A 120 -7.27 -20.06 -4.64
N THR A 121 -8.17 -19.19 -5.11
CA THR A 121 -7.84 -17.82 -5.54
C THR A 121 -7.34 -16.97 -4.38
N VAL A 122 -6.25 -16.25 -4.63
CA VAL A 122 -5.69 -15.21 -3.75
C VAL A 122 -5.66 -13.91 -4.54
N LEU A 123 -6.53 -12.97 -4.19
CA LEU A 123 -6.47 -11.64 -4.78
C LEU A 123 -5.37 -10.83 -4.09
N LYS A 124 -4.58 -10.11 -4.87
CA LYS A 124 -3.44 -9.29 -4.41
C LYS A 124 -3.75 -7.79 -4.41
N ALA A 125 -4.98 -7.43 -4.78
CA ALA A 125 -5.49 -6.07 -4.79
C ALA A 125 -6.90 -6.10 -4.21
N ARG A 126 -7.29 -4.97 -3.61
CA ARG A 126 -8.57 -4.82 -2.93
C ARG A 126 -9.73 -4.98 -3.92
N PRO A 127 -10.64 -5.95 -3.74
CA PRO A 127 -11.75 -6.16 -4.67
C PRO A 127 -12.81 -5.06 -4.49
N GLU A 128 -12.87 -4.11 -5.43
CA GLU A 128 -13.79 -2.95 -5.39
C GLU A 128 -15.26 -3.36 -5.13
N SER A 129 -15.72 -4.45 -5.75
CA SER A 129 -17.10 -4.93 -5.62
C SER A 129 -17.52 -5.36 -4.21
N ALA A 130 -16.56 -5.55 -3.29
CA ALA A 130 -16.83 -5.91 -1.91
C ALA A 130 -16.95 -4.70 -0.97
N TYR A 131 -16.49 -3.52 -1.39
CA TYR A 131 -16.44 -2.33 -0.52
C TYR A 131 -17.50 -1.33 -0.96
N PRO A 132 -18.31 -0.79 -0.03
CA PRO A 132 -19.25 0.28 -0.36
C PRO A 132 -18.49 1.55 -0.75
N PRO A 133 -19.17 2.50 -1.44
CA PRO A 133 -18.62 3.83 -1.67
C PRO A 133 -18.14 4.46 -0.36
N ARG A 134 -16.97 5.09 -0.39
CA ARG A 134 -16.37 5.72 0.79
C ARG A 134 -17.28 6.84 1.30
N ASP A 135 -17.56 6.85 2.59
CA ASP A 135 -18.17 7.99 3.26
C ASP A 135 -17.06 9.02 3.57
N GLY A 136 -17.05 10.13 2.84
CA GLY A 136 -16.08 11.22 3.03
C GLY A 136 -16.45 12.21 4.12
N THR A 137 -17.57 12.00 4.83
CA THR A 137 -18.04 12.92 5.88
C THR A 137 -17.47 12.64 7.26
N LYS A 138 -16.86 11.45 7.43
CA LYS A 138 -16.24 11.03 8.69
C LYS A 138 -15.00 10.18 8.45
N ALA A 139 -14.06 10.23 9.39
CA ALA A 139 -12.97 9.26 9.49
C ALA A 139 -13.30 8.20 10.54
N VAL A 140 -12.96 6.95 10.27
CA VAL A 140 -13.15 5.80 11.15
C VAL A 140 -11.80 5.20 11.49
N LEU A 141 -11.44 5.20 12.76
CA LEU A 141 -10.18 4.64 13.25
C LEU A 141 -10.50 3.43 14.14
N HIS A 142 -9.99 2.26 13.76
CA HIS A 142 -10.05 1.06 14.58
C HIS A 142 -8.73 0.87 15.31
N TYR A 143 -8.76 0.66 16.62
CA TYR A 143 -7.58 0.62 17.48
C TYR A 143 -7.53 -0.66 18.31
N HIS A 144 -6.55 -1.51 17.99
CA HIS A 144 -6.30 -2.77 18.67
C HIS A 144 -5.15 -2.63 19.65
N ARG A 145 -5.38 -3.04 20.90
CA ARG A 145 -4.33 -3.17 21.91
C ARG A 145 -4.05 -4.65 22.21
N PRO A 146 -2.84 -5.16 21.92
CA PRO A 146 -2.48 -6.55 22.21
C PRO A 146 -2.52 -6.90 23.71
N ASP A 147 -2.38 -5.92 24.60
CA ASP A 147 -2.45 -6.09 26.05
C ASP A 147 -3.89 -6.09 26.61
N GLY A 148 -4.88 -5.69 25.81
CA GLY A 148 -6.27 -5.55 26.21
C GLY A 148 -6.57 -4.40 27.17
N ASP A 149 -5.61 -3.51 27.47
CA ASP A 149 -5.83 -2.35 28.35
C ASP A 149 -6.40 -1.16 27.57
N TYR A 150 -7.71 -1.16 27.34
CA TYR A 150 -8.41 -0.10 26.65
C TYR A 150 -8.89 1.05 27.55
N GLU A 151 -8.86 0.87 28.88
CA GLU A 151 -9.46 1.83 29.81
C GLU A 151 -8.73 3.18 29.76
N GLY A 152 -9.47 4.24 29.50
CA GLY A 152 -8.97 5.62 29.48
C GLY A 152 -8.28 6.06 28.18
N TRP A 153 -8.19 5.18 27.17
CA TRP A 153 -7.70 5.55 25.85
C TRP A 153 -8.75 6.35 25.06
N GLY A 154 -8.33 7.46 24.47
CA GLY A 154 -9.14 8.33 23.62
C GLY A 154 -8.34 8.88 22.44
N LEU A 155 -9.06 9.52 21.52
CA LEU A 155 -8.50 10.10 20.30
C LEU A 155 -8.56 11.62 20.36
N HIS A 156 -7.40 12.27 20.36
CA HIS A 156 -7.30 13.72 20.20
C HIS A 156 -7.13 14.05 18.72
N THR A 157 -7.98 14.90 18.15
CA THR A 157 -7.99 15.24 16.72
C THR A 157 -7.92 16.74 16.50
N TRP A 158 -7.36 17.16 15.36
CA TRP A 158 -7.35 18.57 14.99
C TRP A 158 -7.59 18.78 13.50
N THR A 159 -6.56 18.98 12.67
CA THR A 159 -6.68 19.26 11.23
C THR A 159 -7.69 18.31 10.59
N GLY A 160 -8.68 18.85 9.90
CA GLY A 160 -9.73 18.07 9.24
C GLY A 160 -10.92 17.69 10.12
N SER A 161 -10.78 17.62 11.45
CA SER A 161 -11.87 17.37 12.39
C SER A 161 -12.86 18.53 12.41
N ALA A 162 -14.16 18.23 12.30
CA ALA A 162 -15.23 19.24 12.43
C ALA A 162 -15.38 19.72 13.88
N ASP A 163 -15.15 18.83 14.84
CA ASP A 163 -15.29 19.07 16.28
C ASP A 163 -14.01 18.66 17.02
N PRO A 164 -12.92 19.45 16.97
CA PRO A 164 -11.68 19.13 17.69
C PRO A 164 -11.91 19.06 19.21
N PRO A 165 -11.55 17.95 19.89
CA PRO A 165 -11.68 17.82 21.33
C PRO A 165 -10.65 18.66 22.10
N GLU A 166 -10.92 18.91 23.38
CA GLU A 166 -9.90 19.38 24.32
C GLU A 166 -8.99 18.20 24.74
N TRP A 167 -7.72 18.48 25.08
CA TRP A 167 -6.77 17.41 25.43
C TRP A 167 -7.25 16.50 26.57
N ASN A 168 -7.86 17.06 27.61
CA ASN A 168 -8.35 16.30 28.77
C ASN A 168 -9.77 15.74 28.58
N ASP A 169 -10.37 15.93 27.40
CA ASP A 169 -11.70 15.43 27.03
C ASP A 169 -11.67 14.93 25.56
N PRO A 170 -10.91 13.85 25.29
CA PRO A 170 -10.71 13.36 23.92
C PRO A 170 -11.98 12.75 23.33
N VAL A 171 -11.97 12.54 22.00
CA VAL A 171 -13.01 11.73 21.34
C VAL A 171 -12.98 10.33 21.95
N LEU A 172 -14.12 9.90 22.50
CA LEU A 172 -14.31 8.57 23.05
C LEU A 172 -14.71 7.58 21.94
N PRO A 173 -14.38 6.28 22.09
CA PRO A 173 -14.81 5.28 21.13
C PRO A 173 -16.34 5.18 21.09
N VAL A 174 -16.91 5.08 19.90
CA VAL A 174 -18.37 4.95 19.72
C VAL A 174 -18.84 3.50 19.90
N ARG A 175 -17.93 2.55 19.76
CA ARG A 175 -18.15 1.11 19.97
C ARG A 175 -16.82 0.38 20.15
N GLU A 176 -16.93 -0.87 20.57
CA GLU A 176 -15.85 -1.87 20.51
C GLU A 176 -16.31 -2.99 19.57
N ASP A 177 -15.39 -3.51 18.77
CA ASP A 177 -15.62 -4.67 17.90
C ASP A 177 -14.53 -5.73 18.10
N PRO A 178 -14.56 -6.88 17.39
CA PRO A 178 -13.55 -7.92 17.60
C PRO A 178 -12.10 -7.47 17.45
N PHE A 179 -11.84 -6.35 16.76
CA PHE A 179 -10.52 -5.77 16.62
C PHE A 179 -10.15 -4.92 17.83
N GLY A 180 -11.06 -4.09 18.32
CA GLY A 180 -10.85 -3.24 19.49
C GLY A 180 -11.74 -2.00 19.48
N LEU A 181 -11.21 -0.88 19.96
CA LEU A 181 -11.95 0.38 20.03
C LEU A 181 -12.18 0.97 18.63
N VAL A 182 -13.37 1.53 18.40
CA VAL A 182 -13.69 2.22 17.15
C VAL A 182 -14.06 3.67 17.43
N PHE A 183 -13.35 4.57 16.78
CA PHE A 183 -13.58 6.01 16.81
C PHE A 183 -14.21 6.44 15.49
N GLU A 184 -15.22 7.29 15.55
CA GLU A 184 -15.78 7.97 14.38
C GLU A 184 -15.64 9.48 14.57
N VAL A 185 -14.99 10.15 13.63
CA VAL A 185 -14.64 11.57 13.70
C VAL A 185 -15.33 12.30 12.56
N PRO A 186 -16.32 13.17 12.83
CA PRO A 186 -16.89 14.04 11.81
C PRO A 186 -15.83 14.96 11.19
N LEU A 187 -15.87 15.13 9.88
CA LEU A 187 -14.88 15.90 9.13
C LEU A 187 -15.46 17.22 8.61
N ASN A 188 -14.59 18.22 8.49
CA ASN A 188 -14.91 19.43 7.72
C ASN A 188 -15.13 19.06 6.25
N ASP A 189 -16.04 19.78 5.59
CA ASP A 189 -16.29 19.61 4.16
C ASP A 189 -14.99 19.76 3.35
N GLY A 190 -14.65 18.71 2.60
CA GLY A 190 -13.45 18.70 1.74
C GLY A 190 -12.13 18.58 2.49
N ALA A 191 -12.13 18.12 3.76
CA ALA A 191 -10.91 17.80 4.47
C ALA A 191 -10.03 16.84 3.64
N ALA A 192 -8.74 17.15 3.52
CA ALA A 192 -7.77 16.31 2.80
C ALA A 192 -7.08 15.29 3.71
N SER A 193 -7.08 15.55 5.02
CA SER A 193 -6.48 14.69 6.02
C SER A 193 -7.13 14.88 7.38
N LEU A 194 -6.93 13.91 8.28
CA LEU A 194 -7.18 14.03 9.71
C LEU A 194 -5.87 13.95 10.47
N SER A 195 -5.53 14.96 11.26
CA SER A 195 -4.42 14.85 12.21
C SER A 195 -4.92 14.40 13.59
N TYR A 196 -4.21 13.46 14.21
CA TYR A 196 -4.67 12.83 15.46
C TYR A 196 -3.54 12.29 16.35
N ILE A 197 -3.87 12.02 17.61
CA ILE A 197 -3.05 11.31 18.61
C ILE A 197 -3.97 10.36 19.40
N LEU A 198 -3.57 9.11 19.55
CA LEU A 198 -4.15 8.18 20.52
C LEU A 198 -3.45 8.36 21.88
N HIS A 199 -4.20 8.59 22.96
CA HIS A 199 -3.62 8.83 24.27
C HIS A 199 -4.52 8.39 25.43
N LYS A 200 -3.90 8.15 26.60
CA LYS A 200 -4.52 7.91 27.91
C LYS A 200 -4.00 8.97 28.89
N GLY A 201 -4.80 10.01 29.13
CA GLY A 201 -4.35 11.17 29.90
C GLY A 201 -3.14 11.84 29.25
N GLN A 202 -1.97 11.77 29.89
CA GLN A 202 -0.71 12.34 29.36
C GLN A 202 0.16 11.32 28.61
N GLU A 203 -0.22 10.03 28.64
CA GLU A 203 0.47 8.97 27.93
C GLU A 203 -0.03 8.92 26.48
N LYS A 204 0.86 9.10 25.50
CA LYS A 204 0.55 8.87 24.08
C LYS A 204 0.85 7.42 23.70
N ASP A 205 0.10 6.86 22.75
CA ASP A 205 0.35 5.52 22.21
C ASP A 205 1.71 5.45 21.49
N ILE A 206 1.99 6.47 20.67
CA ILE A 206 3.29 6.73 20.08
C ILE A 206 3.72 8.18 20.35
N PRO A 207 5.02 8.51 20.34
CA PRO A 207 5.48 9.87 20.64
C PRO A 207 5.06 10.92 19.60
N ASP A 208 5.00 10.51 18.34
CA ASP A 208 4.81 11.38 17.18
C ASP A 208 3.33 11.74 16.97
N ASP A 209 3.10 12.91 16.38
CA ASP A 209 1.78 13.34 15.94
C ASP A 209 1.47 12.71 14.58
N GLU A 210 0.26 12.19 14.40
CA GLU A 210 -0.10 11.40 13.22
C GLU A 210 -1.00 12.17 12.26
N ALA A 211 -0.99 11.75 10.99
CA ALA A 211 -1.89 12.25 9.97
C ALA A 211 -2.41 11.10 9.09
N LEU A 212 -3.72 11.00 9.00
CA LEU A 212 -4.42 10.18 8.02
C LEU A 212 -4.66 11.01 6.76
N ASP A 213 -3.86 10.77 5.73
CA ASP A 213 -4.07 11.33 4.40
C ASP A 213 -5.16 10.55 3.66
N PHE A 214 -6.29 11.20 3.39
CA PHE A 214 -7.44 10.55 2.79
C PHE A 214 -7.24 10.21 1.31
N SER A 215 -6.35 10.92 0.62
CA SER A 215 -5.99 10.59 -0.77
C SER A 215 -5.15 9.32 -0.85
N LEU A 216 -4.42 8.99 0.21
CA LEU A 216 -3.57 7.80 0.28
C LEU A 216 -4.29 6.60 0.90
N TYR A 217 -5.00 6.77 2.01
CA TYR A 217 -5.53 5.64 2.78
C TYR A 217 -7.06 5.60 2.83
N GLY A 218 -7.73 6.67 2.38
CA GLY A 218 -9.16 6.84 2.60
C GLY A 218 -9.51 7.18 4.03
N HIS A 219 -10.79 6.99 4.35
CA HIS A 219 -11.39 7.45 5.59
C HIS A 219 -11.59 6.35 6.64
N GLU A 220 -11.11 5.13 6.40
CA GLU A 220 -11.23 4.04 7.37
C GLU A 220 -9.92 3.25 7.44
N VAL A 221 -9.35 3.15 8.64
CA VAL A 221 -8.05 2.52 8.88
C VAL A 221 -8.02 1.74 10.20
N TRP A 222 -7.17 0.71 10.24
CA TRP A 222 -6.92 -0.13 11.42
C TRP A 222 -5.51 0.08 11.93
N ARG A 223 -5.38 0.28 13.24
CA ARG A 223 -4.13 0.55 13.96
C ARG A 223 -3.90 -0.45 15.07
N VAL A 224 -2.65 -0.88 15.21
CA VAL A 224 -2.19 -1.66 16.36
C VAL A 224 -1.40 -0.72 17.27
N ALA A 225 -1.66 -0.80 18.57
CA ALA A 225 -0.99 0.02 19.57
C ALA A 225 0.54 -0.08 19.51
N GLY A 226 1.19 1.08 19.58
CA GLY A 226 2.64 1.21 19.50
C GLY A 226 3.23 1.02 18.10
N ASP A 227 2.42 0.71 17.08
CA ASP A 227 2.84 0.61 15.69
C ASP A 227 2.40 1.87 14.93
N PRO A 228 3.33 2.68 14.37
CA PRO A 228 3.01 3.88 13.61
C PRO A 228 2.42 3.61 12.22
N THR A 229 2.32 2.34 11.79
CA THR A 229 1.81 1.96 10.48
C THR A 229 0.36 1.49 10.53
N TYR A 230 -0.40 1.82 9.48
CA TYR A 230 -1.74 1.24 9.30
C TYR A 230 -1.61 -0.25 9.01
N LEU A 231 -2.37 -1.06 9.75
CA LEU A 231 -2.48 -2.50 9.52
C LEU A 231 -3.18 -2.77 8.18
N THR A 232 -4.36 -2.20 8.02
CA THR A 232 -5.12 -2.19 6.77
C THR A 232 -5.87 -0.86 6.61
N PRO A 233 -6.04 -0.31 5.39
CA PRO A 233 -5.40 -0.74 4.15
C PRO A 233 -3.86 -0.68 4.24
N SER A 234 -3.21 -1.78 3.88
CA SER A 234 -1.76 -1.78 3.68
C SER A 234 -1.45 -1.08 2.34
N PRO A 235 -0.32 -0.38 2.18
CA PRO A 235 -0.04 0.28 0.92
C PRO A 235 0.01 -0.75 -0.24
N GLY A 236 -0.66 -0.48 -1.35
CA GLY A 236 -0.81 -1.43 -2.46
C GLY A 236 -1.51 -0.78 -3.65
N GLY A 237 -1.29 -1.29 -4.85
CA GLY A 237 -1.92 -0.76 -6.07
C GLY A 237 -3.40 -1.14 -6.19
N ALA A 238 -4.07 -0.48 -7.13
CA ALA A 238 -5.37 -0.88 -7.67
C ALA A 238 -5.31 -2.28 -8.33
N PHE A 239 -4.12 -2.67 -8.77
CA PHE A 239 -3.78 -3.97 -9.32
C PHE A 239 -2.50 -4.51 -8.67
N GLY A 240 -2.31 -5.82 -8.77
CA GLY A 240 -1.12 -6.48 -8.23
C GLY A 240 0.17 -6.16 -9.01
N LEU A 241 1.29 -6.72 -8.55
CA LEU A 241 2.54 -6.75 -9.29
C LEU A 241 2.56 -7.95 -10.26
N ASP A 242 1.92 -7.80 -11.42
CA ASP A 242 1.90 -8.82 -12.46
C ASP A 242 1.89 -8.19 -13.86
N LEU A 243 3.05 -8.16 -14.50
CA LEU A 243 3.17 -7.61 -15.85
C LEU A 243 2.49 -8.48 -16.93
N ARG A 244 2.16 -9.74 -16.62
CA ARG A 244 1.42 -10.62 -17.54
C ARG A 244 -0.07 -10.32 -17.51
N ALA A 245 -0.56 -9.79 -16.38
CA ALA A 245 -1.88 -9.20 -16.31
C ALA A 245 -1.94 -7.96 -17.21
N ALA A 246 -3.14 -7.63 -17.68
CA ALA A 246 -3.36 -6.51 -18.60
C ALA A 246 -4.58 -5.71 -18.14
N GLU A 247 -4.49 -5.24 -16.89
CA GLU A 247 -5.60 -4.64 -16.13
C GLU A 247 -5.75 -3.14 -16.38
N ALA A 248 -4.79 -2.52 -17.07
CA ALA A 248 -4.89 -1.17 -17.60
C ALA A 248 -5.20 -1.20 -19.10
N THR A 249 -5.94 -0.19 -19.57
CA THR A 249 -6.30 -0.05 -20.98
C THR A 249 -6.02 1.37 -21.46
N TRP A 250 -5.25 1.51 -22.53
CA TRP A 250 -5.13 2.76 -23.27
C TRP A 250 -6.31 2.90 -24.23
N ILE A 251 -7.00 4.03 -24.18
CA ILE A 251 -8.12 4.39 -25.05
C ILE A 251 -7.89 5.77 -25.69
N GLY A 252 -8.32 5.90 -26.95
CA GLY A 252 -8.21 7.17 -27.67
C GLY A 252 -6.77 7.64 -27.84
N ASP A 253 -6.56 8.94 -27.77
CA ASP A 253 -5.27 9.55 -28.13
C ASP A 253 -4.26 9.59 -26.99
N ASP A 254 -4.72 9.71 -25.73
CA ASP A 254 -3.83 9.89 -24.58
C ASP A 254 -4.44 9.52 -23.22
N THR A 255 -5.49 8.69 -23.21
CA THR A 255 -6.21 8.30 -21.98
C THR A 255 -5.92 6.86 -21.62
N VAL A 256 -5.68 6.58 -20.34
CA VAL A 256 -5.52 5.24 -19.78
C VAL A 256 -6.53 5.06 -18.66
N VAL A 257 -7.15 3.89 -18.62
CA VAL A 257 -8.18 3.53 -17.65
C VAL A 257 -7.87 2.21 -16.96
N TRP A 258 -8.31 2.09 -15.71
CA TRP A 258 -8.37 0.82 -14.97
C TRP A 258 -9.43 0.89 -13.87
N THR A 259 -9.86 -0.28 -13.41
CA THR A 259 -10.81 -0.43 -12.29
C THR A 259 -10.04 -0.54 -10.97
N GLY A 260 -10.66 -0.12 -9.87
CA GLY A 260 -10.07 -0.16 -8.54
C GLY A 260 -9.16 1.02 -8.21
N GLU A 261 -8.94 1.18 -6.90
CA GLU A 261 -8.06 2.18 -6.31
C GLU A 261 -6.98 1.50 -5.46
N GLY A 262 -5.80 2.10 -5.43
CA GLY A 262 -4.74 1.67 -4.51
C GLY A 262 -4.82 2.39 -3.17
N SER A 263 -3.97 1.97 -2.23
CA SER A 263 -3.72 2.65 -0.97
C SER A 263 -2.24 2.99 -0.85
N GLY A 264 -1.91 4.16 -0.31
CA GLY A 264 -0.55 4.69 -0.27
C GLY A 264 0.02 5.05 -1.65
N VAL A 265 -0.80 5.11 -2.71
CA VAL A 265 -0.36 5.44 -4.07
C VAL A 265 -0.19 6.95 -4.21
N ALA A 266 1.05 7.40 -4.24
CA ALA A 266 1.41 8.80 -4.42
C ALA A 266 1.57 9.21 -5.90
N SER A 267 1.83 8.26 -6.80
CA SER A 267 1.93 8.55 -8.24
C SER A 267 1.56 7.35 -9.12
N GLN A 268 1.08 7.66 -10.33
CA GLN A 268 0.85 6.68 -11.39
C GLN A 268 1.58 7.07 -12.68
N GLN A 269 2.09 6.08 -13.40
CA GLN A 269 2.92 6.29 -14.58
C GLN A 269 2.71 5.17 -15.59
N LEU A 270 2.98 5.46 -16.86
CA LEU A 270 3.26 4.42 -17.85
C LEU A 270 4.76 4.26 -18.01
N VAL A 271 5.23 3.02 -18.08
CA VAL A 271 6.64 2.68 -18.25
C VAL A 271 6.80 1.82 -19.48
N TYR A 272 7.87 2.03 -20.24
CA TYR A 272 8.27 1.20 -21.36
C TYR A 272 9.79 1.09 -21.43
N ALA A 273 10.30 -0.05 -21.90
CA ALA A 273 11.70 -0.21 -22.23
C ALA A 273 11.97 0.21 -23.69
N THR A 274 13.14 0.82 -23.92
CA THR A 274 13.65 1.06 -25.28
C THR A 274 14.46 -0.13 -25.81
N GLU A 275 15.01 -0.94 -24.91
CA GLU A 275 15.79 -2.14 -25.19
C GLU A 275 15.51 -3.21 -24.12
N GLY A 276 15.39 -4.47 -24.52
CA GLY A 276 15.09 -5.57 -23.60
C GLY A 276 13.67 -5.54 -23.03
N ASP A 277 13.40 -6.47 -22.09
CA ASP A 277 12.13 -6.57 -21.39
C ASP A 277 12.25 -6.07 -19.95
N LEU A 278 11.19 -5.43 -19.45
CA LEU A 278 11.04 -5.13 -18.02
C LEU A 278 10.39 -6.31 -17.31
N THR A 279 10.97 -6.70 -16.17
CA THR A 279 10.43 -7.73 -15.28
C THR A 279 10.38 -7.21 -13.85
N ILE A 280 9.76 -7.97 -12.94
CA ILE A 280 9.66 -7.64 -11.52
C ILE A 280 10.53 -8.62 -10.73
N GLU A 281 11.42 -8.08 -9.92
CA GLU A 281 12.27 -8.83 -8.99
C GLU A 281 12.19 -8.18 -7.61
N ASN A 282 11.89 -8.98 -6.58
CA ASN A 282 11.80 -8.52 -5.18
C ASN A 282 10.92 -7.27 -5.00
N GLY A 283 9.79 -7.20 -5.71
CA GLY A 283 8.85 -6.08 -5.61
C GLY A 283 9.27 -4.81 -6.37
N ALA A 284 10.34 -4.84 -7.17
CA ALA A 284 10.80 -3.70 -7.97
C ALA A 284 10.93 -4.06 -9.46
N LEU A 285 10.85 -3.07 -10.34
CA LEU A 285 11.19 -3.27 -11.75
C LEU A 285 12.69 -3.52 -11.91
N THR A 286 13.08 -4.40 -12.85
CA THR A 286 14.50 -4.67 -13.15
C THR A 286 15.25 -3.46 -13.71
N ASP A 287 14.53 -2.53 -14.35
CA ASP A 287 15.01 -1.22 -14.79
C ASP A 287 13.86 -0.20 -14.68
N GLU A 288 14.17 1.09 -14.52
CA GLU A 288 13.13 2.13 -14.44
C GLU A 288 12.53 2.48 -15.80
N GLY A 289 13.20 2.12 -16.90
CA GLY A 289 12.76 2.35 -18.26
C GLY A 289 12.62 3.84 -18.62
N GLN A 290 11.79 4.10 -19.61
CA GLN A 290 11.27 5.44 -19.90
C GLN A 290 9.84 5.52 -19.38
N TRP A 291 9.46 6.66 -18.81
CA TRP A 291 8.12 6.84 -18.26
C TRP A 291 7.36 8.04 -18.82
N LEU A 292 6.06 7.90 -18.89
CA LEU A 292 5.08 8.95 -19.15
C LEU A 292 4.28 9.18 -17.87
N ARG A 293 4.19 10.44 -17.42
CA ARG A 293 3.37 10.82 -16.27
C ARG A 293 1.90 10.70 -16.62
N LEU A 294 1.13 10.20 -15.66
CA LEU A 294 -0.32 10.15 -15.72
C LEU A 294 -0.89 11.19 -14.78
N VAL A 295 -1.91 11.91 -15.24
CA VAL A 295 -2.66 12.89 -14.44
C VAL A 295 -4.12 12.42 -14.37
N PRO A 296 -4.74 12.35 -13.17
CA PRO A 296 -6.15 12.00 -13.04
C PRO A 296 -7.04 12.87 -13.94
N THR A 297 -8.04 12.24 -14.56
CA THR A 297 -9.00 12.93 -15.43
C THR A 297 -10.35 12.23 -15.40
N GLU A 298 -11.36 12.86 -16.00
CA GLU A 298 -12.65 12.27 -16.26
C GLU A 298 -12.75 11.84 -17.72
N LEU A 299 -13.45 10.73 -18.00
CA LEU A 299 -13.73 10.36 -19.38
C LEU A 299 -14.55 11.44 -20.08
N THR A 300 -14.28 11.68 -21.37
CA THR A 300 -15.13 12.55 -22.17
C THR A 300 -16.47 11.87 -22.47
N GLU A 301 -17.49 12.62 -22.88
CA GLU A 301 -18.78 12.03 -23.30
C GLU A 301 -18.59 11.07 -24.49
N ALA A 302 -17.74 11.43 -25.45
CA ALA A 302 -17.40 10.56 -26.58
C ALA A 302 -16.71 9.27 -26.13
N GLN A 303 -15.77 9.36 -25.18
CA GLN A 303 -15.12 8.18 -24.60
C GLN A 303 -16.11 7.31 -23.82
N ARG A 304 -16.99 7.89 -22.99
CA ARG A 304 -18.04 7.14 -22.28
C ARG A 304 -19.01 6.43 -23.22
N SER A 305 -19.40 7.09 -24.31
CA SER A 305 -20.28 6.51 -25.32
C SER A 305 -19.60 5.36 -26.08
N ARG A 306 -18.31 5.52 -26.41
CA ARG A 306 -17.52 4.52 -27.15
C ARG A 306 -17.07 3.35 -26.29
N TYR A 307 -16.78 3.59 -25.02
CA TYR A 307 -16.26 2.62 -24.06
C TYR A 307 -17.12 2.55 -22.79
N PRO A 308 -18.40 2.17 -22.91
CA PRO A 308 -19.33 2.14 -21.77
C PRO A 308 -18.87 1.18 -20.66
N GLN A 309 -18.07 0.16 -20.98
CA GLN A 309 -17.48 -0.75 -19.99
C GLN A 309 -16.50 -0.07 -19.02
N TYR A 310 -15.95 1.10 -19.37
CA TYR A 310 -15.03 1.87 -18.53
C TYR A 310 -15.72 3.06 -17.84
N ALA A 311 -17.06 3.14 -17.86
CA ALA A 311 -17.80 4.28 -17.31
C ALA A 311 -17.57 4.52 -15.81
N GLN A 312 -17.16 3.48 -15.07
CA GLN A 312 -16.84 3.52 -13.64
C GLN A 312 -15.33 3.32 -13.37
N ALA A 313 -14.51 3.29 -14.42
CA ALA A 313 -13.06 3.13 -14.26
C ALA A 313 -12.43 4.47 -13.85
N SER A 314 -11.35 4.41 -13.07
CA SER A 314 -10.46 5.55 -12.93
C SER A 314 -9.82 5.87 -14.28
N ALA A 315 -9.78 7.15 -14.65
CA ALA A 315 -9.20 7.60 -15.90
C ALA A 315 -8.01 8.54 -15.66
N PHE A 316 -7.00 8.41 -16.50
CA PHE A 316 -5.78 9.19 -16.43
C PHE A 316 -5.37 9.62 -17.82
N ARG A 317 -4.90 10.87 -17.93
CA ARG A 317 -4.37 11.42 -19.17
C ARG A 317 -2.85 11.45 -19.13
N VAL A 318 -2.20 11.19 -20.26
CA VAL A 318 -0.76 11.45 -20.38
C VAL A 318 -0.50 12.94 -20.22
N ASP A 319 0.41 13.26 -19.31
CA ASP A 319 0.81 14.63 -19.01
C ASP A 319 1.29 15.33 -20.29
N PRO A 320 0.84 16.58 -20.56
CA PRO A 320 1.24 17.33 -21.76
C PRO A 320 2.74 17.38 -22.01
N ARG A 321 3.55 17.35 -20.94
CA ARG A 321 5.02 17.39 -21.00
C ARG A 321 5.65 16.13 -21.57
N ASP A 322 4.90 15.03 -21.70
CA ASP A 322 5.39 13.72 -22.13
C ASP A 322 4.77 13.24 -23.45
N ARG A 323 3.90 14.05 -24.07
CA ARG A 323 3.13 13.64 -25.26
C ARG A 323 3.97 13.37 -26.50
N ASP A 324 5.11 14.03 -26.64
CA ASP A 324 6.06 13.82 -27.74
C ASP A 324 6.61 12.38 -27.75
N ARG A 325 6.63 11.72 -26.60
CA ARG A 325 7.13 10.34 -26.44
C ARG A 325 6.05 9.26 -26.64
N VAL A 326 4.77 9.63 -26.72
CA VAL A 326 3.64 8.68 -26.85
C VAL A 326 3.78 7.78 -28.08
N GLY A 327 4.18 8.35 -29.22
CA GLY A 327 4.36 7.58 -30.46
C GLY A 327 5.45 6.52 -30.38
N GLN A 328 6.48 6.74 -29.57
CA GLN A 328 7.50 5.73 -29.27
C GLN A 328 6.97 4.70 -28.26
N ALA A 329 6.32 5.17 -27.19
CA ALA A 329 5.79 4.33 -26.12
C ALA A 329 4.78 3.30 -26.64
N LEU A 330 3.85 3.70 -27.52
CA LEU A 330 2.84 2.81 -28.12
C LEU A 330 3.41 1.74 -29.05
N ARG A 331 4.69 1.83 -29.45
CA ARG A 331 5.39 0.78 -30.22
C ARG A 331 6.10 -0.23 -29.34
N ALA A 332 6.22 0.07 -28.05
CA ALA A 332 6.79 -0.80 -27.04
C ALA A 332 5.69 -1.48 -26.21
N ARG A 333 6.09 -2.43 -25.35
CA ARG A 333 5.19 -2.96 -24.33
C ARG A 333 5.03 -1.93 -23.22
N LEU A 334 3.83 -1.38 -23.08
CA LEU A 334 3.48 -0.46 -22.01
C LEU A 334 3.10 -1.21 -20.72
N ILE A 335 3.60 -0.69 -19.61
CA ILE A 335 3.28 -1.14 -18.25
C ILE A 335 2.70 0.06 -17.50
N ALA A 336 1.52 -0.09 -16.90
CA ALA A 336 1.01 0.87 -15.94
C ALA A 336 1.62 0.55 -14.57
N THR A 337 2.14 1.56 -13.89
CA THR A 337 2.74 1.44 -12.56
C THR A 337 2.12 2.42 -11.59
N GLN A 338 2.03 1.99 -10.33
CA GLN A 338 1.60 2.79 -9.19
C GLN A 338 2.68 2.73 -8.13
N ARG A 339 3.03 3.88 -7.53
CA ARG A 339 4.16 4.00 -6.61
C ARG A 339 3.80 4.74 -5.34
N ALA A 340 4.47 4.34 -4.25
CA ALA A 340 4.49 5.08 -3.00
C ALA A 340 5.25 6.41 -3.14
N ASP A 341 5.15 7.26 -2.14
CA ASP A 341 5.86 8.55 -2.03
C ASP A 341 7.39 8.41 -2.11
N ASN A 342 7.93 7.33 -1.58
CA ASN A 342 9.36 6.98 -1.63
C ASN A 342 9.78 6.31 -2.95
N GLY A 343 8.86 6.16 -3.91
CA GLY A 343 9.10 5.57 -5.23
C GLY A 343 8.96 4.04 -5.31
N ALA A 344 8.71 3.36 -4.18
CA ALA A 344 8.49 1.91 -4.17
C ALA A 344 7.27 1.51 -5.01
N LEU A 345 7.39 0.40 -5.74
CA LEU A 345 6.32 -0.11 -6.59
C LEU A 345 5.20 -0.71 -5.73
N LEU A 346 3.97 -0.28 -5.97
CA LEU A 346 2.76 -0.76 -5.29
C LEU A 346 1.85 -1.57 -6.21
N GLY A 347 1.86 -1.27 -7.51
CA GLY A 347 1.11 -1.97 -8.54
C GLY A 347 1.84 -1.90 -9.88
N ALA A 348 1.79 -2.97 -10.68
CA ALA A 348 2.36 -2.99 -12.01
C ALA A 348 1.65 -4.01 -12.90
N THR A 349 1.04 -3.54 -14.00
CA THR A 349 0.25 -4.37 -14.92
C THR A 349 0.53 -3.97 -16.37
N GLY A 350 0.36 -4.90 -17.31
CA GLY A 350 0.41 -4.60 -18.73
C GLY A 350 -0.72 -3.67 -19.16
N VAL A 351 -0.51 -2.93 -20.26
CA VAL A 351 -1.52 -2.04 -20.84
C VAL A 351 -2.04 -2.64 -22.14
N ARG A 352 -3.36 -2.88 -22.22
CA ARG A 352 -4.04 -3.20 -23.48
C ARG A 352 -4.24 -1.92 -24.28
N ILE A 353 -4.02 -1.97 -25.60
CA ILE A 353 -4.27 -0.81 -26.47
C ILE A 353 -5.60 -1.05 -27.18
N GLU A 354 -6.61 -0.24 -26.88
CA GLU A 354 -7.90 -0.24 -27.56
C GLU A 354 -7.99 0.96 -28.51
N ASP A 355 -8.36 0.66 -29.75
CA ASP A 355 -8.69 1.57 -30.87
C ASP A 355 -8.29 3.05 -30.68
N THR A 356 -7.09 3.39 -31.14
CA THR A 356 -6.50 4.74 -31.08
C THR A 356 -6.97 5.67 -32.20
N ARG A 357 -8.12 5.40 -32.83
CA ARG A 357 -8.65 6.32 -33.85
C ARG A 357 -9.01 7.66 -33.21
N PRO A 358 -8.65 8.80 -33.84
CA PRO A 358 -8.86 10.13 -33.28
C PRO A 358 -10.33 10.36 -32.92
N GLU A 359 -10.54 10.97 -31.75
CA GLU A 359 -11.87 11.37 -31.29
C GLU A 359 -12.52 12.30 -32.33
N GLY A 360 -13.76 11.99 -32.73
CA GLY A 360 -14.49 12.77 -33.75
C GLY A 360 -14.39 12.27 -35.20
N THR A 361 -13.72 11.13 -35.45
CA THR A 361 -13.74 10.46 -36.77
C THR A 361 -14.86 9.40 -36.86
N GLY A 362 -16.08 9.78 -36.48
CA GLY A 362 -17.29 9.00 -36.74
C GLY A 362 -17.95 9.49 -38.03
N LYS A 363 -18.10 8.60 -39.02
CA LYS A 363 -19.07 8.77 -40.10
C LYS A 363 -20.47 8.44 -39.61
#